data_AF-A0A2S9BFD1-F1
#
_entry.id   AF-A0A2S9BFD1-F1
#
_cell.length_a   1.000
_cell.length_b   1.000
_cell.length_c   1.000
_cell.angle_alpha   90.00
_cell.angle_beta   90.00
_cell.angle_gamma   90.00
#
_symmetry.space_group_name_H-M   'P 1'
#
loop_
_entity.id
_entity.type
_entity.pdbx_description
1 polymer ?
#
loop_
_entity_poly.entity_id
_entity_poly.type
_entity_poly.pdbx_seq_one_letter_code
_entity_poly.pdbx_strand_id
1 'polypeptide(L)'
;MSIDWTKLITKAMKNAAAQAEQLAFAKAELSLKNAKAVAQIGRIQDRIDTIGFGIDIGEATADDEAEQAALVLNLKAWKTYKFALGKVTVQPTWYAAPVWPAEPPTPVIVAAPEEFGAV
;
A
#
# COMPACT_ATOMS: atom_id res chain seq x y z
N MET A 1 12.58 -10.08 -55.59
CA MET A 1 12.45 -9.27 -54.37
C MET A 1 11.90 -10.19 -53.29
N SER A 2 12.64 -10.43 -52.21
CA SER A 2 12.23 -11.37 -51.15
C SER A 2 11.61 -10.59 -49.99
N ILE A 3 10.47 -11.05 -49.47
CA ILE A 3 9.88 -10.49 -48.24
C ILE A 3 10.75 -10.94 -47.08
N ASP A 4 11.23 -9.97 -46.30
CA ASP A 4 11.95 -10.23 -45.06
C ASP A 4 10.95 -10.52 -43.94
N TRP A 5 10.62 -11.80 -43.77
CA TRP A 5 9.67 -12.30 -42.78
C TRP A 5 10.09 -12.02 -41.33
N THR A 6 11.35 -11.67 -41.07
CA THR A 6 11.83 -11.30 -39.73
C THR A 6 11.29 -9.95 -39.26
N LYS A 7 10.77 -9.12 -40.17
CA LYS A 7 10.20 -7.79 -39.88
C LYS A 7 8.67 -7.78 -39.69
N LEU A 8 8.03 -8.95 -39.76
CA LEU A 8 6.58 -9.06 -39.59
C LEU A 8 6.19 -9.07 -38.11
N ILE A 9 5.62 -7.96 -37.65
CA ILE A 9 4.94 -7.93 -36.35
C ILE A 9 3.58 -8.62 -36.51
N THR A 10 3.47 -9.82 -35.94
CA THR A 10 2.21 -10.58 -35.96
C THR A 10 1.21 -10.01 -34.94
N LYS A 11 -0.09 -10.29 -35.16
CA LYS A 11 -1.14 -10.00 -34.16
C LYS A 11 -0.81 -10.60 -32.78
N ALA A 12 -0.23 -11.80 -32.77
CA ALA A 12 0.21 -12.46 -31.54
C ALA A 12 1.30 -11.66 -30.80
N MET A 13 2.27 -11.11 -31.52
CA MET A 13 3.32 -10.25 -30.93
C MET A 13 2.74 -8.97 -30.33
N LYS A 14 1.79 -8.31 -31.02
CA LYS A 14 1.11 -7.13 -30.48
C LYS A 14 0.32 -7.46 -29.21
N ASN A 15 -0.39 -8.58 -29.20
CA ASN A 15 -1.14 -9.03 -28.04
C ASN A 15 -0.24 -9.39 -26.84
N ALA A 16 0.91 -10.00 -27.10
CA ALA A 16 1.89 -10.32 -26.05
C ALA A 16 2.50 -9.05 -25.45
N ALA A 17 2.81 -8.05 -26.27
CA ALA A 17 3.31 -6.76 -25.81
C ALA A 17 2.29 -6.03 -24.92
N ALA A 18 1.02 -5.97 -25.34
CA ALA A 18 -0.05 -5.36 -24.56
C ALA A 18 -0.27 -6.07 -23.21
N GLN A 19 -0.21 -7.41 -23.20
CA GLN A 19 -0.28 -8.21 -21.98
C GLN A 19 0.89 -7.94 -21.03
N ALA A 20 2.11 -7.84 -21.55
CA ALA A 20 3.29 -7.53 -20.76
C ALA A 20 3.21 -6.13 -20.13
N GLU A 21 2.73 -5.14 -20.89
CA GLU A 21 2.52 -3.76 -20.42
C GLU A 21 1.48 -3.71 -19.28
N GLN A 22 0.34 -4.38 -19.46
CA GLN A 22 -0.70 -4.44 -18.43
C GLN A 22 -0.21 -5.16 -17.16
N LEU A 23 0.58 -6.22 -17.30
CA LEU A 23 1.21 -6.88 -16.15
C LEU A 23 2.20 -5.95 -15.44
N ALA A 24 3.00 -5.19 -16.18
CA ALA A 24 3.94 -4.23 -15.62
C ALA A 24 3.21 -3.14 -14.82
N PHE A 25 2.12 -2.60 -15.38
CA PHE A 25 1.27 -1.62 -14.69
C PHE A 25 0.68 -2.19 -13.39
N ALA A 26 0.08 -3.38 -13.43
CA ALA A 26 -0.51 -4.00 -12.25
C ALA A 26 0.53 -4.27 -11.14
N LYS A 27 1.75 -4.67 -11.52
CA LYS A 27 2.87 -4.83 -10.58
C LYS A 27 3.30 -3.51 -9.95
N ALA A 28 3.39 -2.44 -10.74
CA ALA A 28 3.73 -1.12 -10.24
C ALA A 28 2.67 -0.61 -9.25
N GLU A 29 1.38 -0.79 -9.55
CA GLU A 29 0.29 -0.42 -8.65
C GLU A 29 0.34 -1.22 -7.34
N LEU A 30 0.54 -2.55 -7.40
CA LEU A 30 0.71 -3.38 -6.20
C LEU A 30 1.92 -2.93 -5.36
N SER A 31 3.03 -2.58 -6.01
CA SER A 31 4.23 -2.08 -5.34
C SER A 31 3.98 -0.75 -4.62
N LEU A 32 3.31 0.20 -5.28
CA LEU A 32 2.94 1.49 -4.70
C LEU A 32 2.04 1.31 -3.47
N LYS A 33 0.99 0.49 -3.57
CA LYS A 33 0.08 0.20 -2.45
C LYS A 33 0.81 -0.47 -1.28
N ASN A 34 1.74 -1.39 -1.56
CA ASN A 34 2.56 -2.00 -0.52
C ASN A 34 3.50 -0.99 0.15
N ALA A 35 4.16 -0.12 -0.63
CA ALA A 35 5.04 0.91 -0.10
C ALA A 35 4.28 1.87 0.82
N LYS A 36 3.08 2.32 0.40
CA LYS A 36 2.20 3.16 1.23
C LYS A 36 1.81 2.46 2.53
N ALA A 37 1.40 1.18 2.46
CA ALA A 37 1.05 0.42 3.65
C ALA A 37 2.22 0.26 4.62
N VAL A 38 3.44 0.00 4.10
CA VAL A 38 4.65 -0.08 4.93
C VAL A 38 4.92 1.26 5.63
N ALA A 39 4.87 2.38 4.89
CA ALA A 39 5.10 3.71 5.44
C ALA A 39 4.10 4.05 6.55
N GLN A 40 2.81 3.80 6.33
CA GLN A 40 1.78 4.05 7.33
C GLN A 40 1.92 3.13 8.55
N ILE A 41 2.20 1.84 8.36
CA ILE A 41 2.46 0.91 9.48
C ILE A 41 3.65 1.38 10.32
N GLY A 42 4.75 1.77 9.68
CA GLY A 42 5.95 2.26 10.37
C GLY A 42 5.65 3.50 11.19
N ARG A 43 5.00 4.51 10.58
CA ARG A 43 4.63 5.76 11.25
C ARG A 43 3.70 5.56 12.45
N ILE A 44 2.71 4.68 12.31
CA ILE A 44 1.76 4.38 13.38
C ILE A 44 2.45 3.61 14.52
N GLN A 45 3.27 2.60 14.18
CA GLN A 45 4.01 1.82 15.17
C GLN A 45 4.98 2.69 15.96
N ASP A 46 5.73 3.57 15.29
CA ASP A 46 6.66 4.50 15.92
C ASP A 46 5.98 5.42 16.93
N ARG A 47 4.81 5.99 16.60
CA ARG A 47 4.03 6.81 17.54
C ARG A 47 3.49 6.00 18.72
N ILE A 48 2.99 4.78 18.47
CA ILE A 48 2.52 3.88 19.55
C ILE A 48 3.66 3.56 20.51
N ASP A 49 4.84 3.25 20.00
CA ASP A 49 6.02 2.90 20.79
C ASP A 49 6.51 4.13 21.58
N THR A 50 6.50 5.32 20.96
CA THR A 50 6.85 6.60 21.61
C THR A 50 5.90 6.93 22.77
N ILE A 51 4.59 6.81 22.56
CA ILE A 51 3.61 7.01 23.65
C ILE A 51 3.78 5.94 24.72
N GLY A 52 4.03 4.69 24.33
CA GLY A 52 4.29 3.59 25.26
C GLY A 52 5.47 3.89 26.19
N PHE A 53 6.56 4.42 25.66
CA PHE A 53 7.68 4.89 26.48
C PHE A 53 7.25 6.00 27.45
N GLY A 54 6.46 6.99 26.99
CA GLY A 54 5.91 8.05 27.85
C GLY A 54 5.05 7.50 29.01
N ILE A 55 4.27 6.44 28.77
CA ILE A 55 3.50 5.74 29.81
C ILE A 55 4.44 5.08 30.81
N ASP A 56 5.45 4.37 30.33
CA ASP A 56 6.41 3.63 31.17
C ASP A 56 7.19 4.55 32.12
N ILE A 57 7.50 5.78 31.70
CA ILE A 57 8.18 6.77 32.54
C ILE A 57 7.22 7.67 33.35
N GLY A 58 5.91 7.47 33.21
CA GLY A 58 4.88 8.25 33.93
C GLY A 58 4.71 9.69 33.43
N GLU A 59 5.11 9.98 32.20
CA GLU A 59 4.99 11.31 31.57
C GLU A 59 3.81 11.42 30.58
N ALA A 60 3.22 10.30 30.17
CA ALA A 60 2.06 10.31 29.28
C ALA A 60 0.82 10.90 29.95
N THR A 61 0.06 11.67 29.17
CA THR A 61 -1.24 12.21 29.56
C THR A 61 -2.37 11.25 29.19
N ALA A 62 -3.58 11.51 29.71
CA ALA A 62 -4.78 10.77 29.30
C ALA A 62 -5.08 10.90 27.80
N ASP A 63 -4.72 12.03 27.18
CA ASP A 63 -4.87 12.24 25.74
C ASP A 63 -3.87 11.39 24.94
N ASP A 64 -2.64 11.21 25.44
CA ASP A 64 -1.65 10.31 24.83
C ASP A 64 -2.15 8.85 24.88
N GLU A 65 -2.66 8.38 26.01
CA GLU A 65 -3.23 7.03 26.14
C GLU A 65 -4.41 6.81 25.19
N ALA A 66 -5.29 7.83 25.04
CA ALA A 66 -6.40 7.80 24.09
C ALA A 66 -5.91 7.76 22.63
N GLU A 67 -4.89 8.55 22.28
CA GLU A 67 -4.25 8.52 20.95
C GLU A 67 -3.67 7.12 20.69
N GLN A 68 -2.93 6.54 21.63
CA GLN A 68 -2.31 5.23 21.48
C GLN A 68 -3.38 4.14 21.24
N ALA A 69 -4.46 4.13 22.03
CA ALA A 69 -5.57 3.18 21.86
C ALA A 69 -6.21 3.29 20.46
N ALA A 70 -6.43 4.51 19.97
CA ALA A 70 -6.95 4.74 18.62
C ALA A 70 -5.95 4.29 17.53
N LEU A 71 -4.65 4.54 17.72
CA LEU A 71 -3.61 4.14 16.78
C LEU A 71 -3.44 2.63 16.70
N VAL A 72 -3.64 1.88 17.80
CA VAL A 72 -3.63 0.40 17.78
C VAL A 72 -4.72 -0.16 16.85
N LEU A 73 -5.90 0.44 16.82
CA LEU A 73 -6.97 0.05 15.90
C LEU A 73 -6.59 0.34 14.44
N ASN A 74 -5.99 1.51 14.18
CA ASN A 74 -5.50 1.88 12.86
C ASN A 74 -4.37 0.94 12.38
N LEU A 75 -3.42 0.63 13.25
CA LEU A 75 -2.33 -0.29 12.97
C LEU A 75 -2.85 -1.66 12.55
N LYS A 76 -3.87 -2.18 13.24
CA LYS A 76 -4.55 -3.42 12.87
C LYS A 76 -5.16 -3.34 11.47
N ALA A 77 -5.89 -2.27 11.16
CA ALA A 77 -6.50 -2.07 9.85
C ALA A 77 -5.45 -2.04 8.72
N TRP A 78 -4.35 -1.30 8.91
CA TRP A 78 -3.24 -1.23 7.95
C TRP A 78 -2.49 -2.56 7.78
N LYS A 79 -2.27 -3.32 8.87
CA LYS A 79 -1.70 -4.68 8.79
C LYS A 79 -2.64 -5.65 8.05
N THR A 80 -3.95 -5.57 8.29
CA THR A 80 -4.95 -6.35 7.56
C THR A 80 -4.96 -6.01 6.07
N TYR A 81 -4.91 -4.72 5.72
CA TYR A 81 -4.81 -4.26 4.33
C TYR A 81 -3.55 -4.81 3.64
N LYS A 82 -2.37 -4.68 4.27
CA LYS A 82 -1.12 -5.21 3.75
C LYS A 82 -1.16 -6.73 3.56
N PHE A 83 -1.76 -7.45 4.50
CA PHE A 83 -1.96 -8.89 4.38
C PHE A 83 -2.89 -9.25 3.20
N ALA A 84 -3.94 -8.46 2.96
CA ALA A 84 -4.83 -8.64 1.82
C ALA A 84 -4.14 -8.34 0.48
N LEU A 85 -3.29 -7.31 0.41
CA LEU A 85 -2.47 -7.01 -0.77
C LEU A 85 -1.58 -8.19 -1.17
N GLY A 86 -1.02 -8.91 -0.19
CA GLY A 86 -0.22 -10.11 -0.41
C GLY A 86 -0.96 -11.27 -1.11
N LYS A 87 -2.29 -11.18 -1.24
CA LYS A 87 -3.14 -12.17 -1.92
C LYS A 87 -3.63 -11.69 -3.30
N VAL A 88 -3.28 -10.50 -3.75
CA VAL A 88 -3.78 -9.96 -5.03
C VAL A 88 -3.26 -10.75 -6.23
N THR A 89 -2.01 -11.19 -6.20
CA THR A 89 -1.38 -11.90 -7.32
C THR A 89 -1.88 -13.32 -7.54
N VAL A 90 -2.65 -13.88 -6.58
CA VAL A 90 -3.28 -15.21 -6.70
C VAL A 90 -4.75 -15.13 -7.10
N GLN A 91 -5.30 -13.94 -7.32
CA GLN A 91 -6.67 -13.79 -7.77
C GLN A 91 -6.84 -14.33 -9.21
N PRO A 92 -7.99 -14.93 -9.55
CA PRO A 92 -8.27 -15.38 -10.92
C PRO A 92 -8.27 -14.24 -11.95
N THR A 93 -8.53 -13.00 -11.50
CA THR A 93 -8.52 -11.81 -12.36
C THR A 93 -7.16 -11.14 -12.45
N TRP A 94 -6.15 -11.67 -11.76
CA TRP A 94 -4.78 -11.18 -11.92
C TRP A 94 -4.26 -11.51 -13.32
N TYR A 95 -3.60 -10.60 -14.02
CA TYR A 95 -3.31 -9.19 -13.73
C TYR A 95 -4.24 -8.23 -14.49
N ALA A 96 -5.24 -8.78 -15.18
CA ALA A 96 -6.07 -8.03 -16.12
C ALA A 96 -7.11 -7.13 -15.44
N ALA A 97 -7.66 -7.57 -14.31
CA ALA A 97 -8.66 -6.85 -13.53
C ALA A 97 -8.51 -7.15 -12.02
N PRO A 98 -7.39 -6.77 -11.39
CA PRO A 98 -7.16 -7.05 -9.98
C PRO A 98 -8.25 -6.40 -9.10
N VAL A 99 -8.75 -7.15 -8.13
CA VAL A 99 -9.64 -6.65 -7.09
C VAL A 99 -8.80 -6.18 -5.92
N TRP A 100 -8.69 -4.86 -5.75
CA TRP A 100 -7.90 -4.26 -4.69
C TRP A 100 -8.66 -4.29 -3.35
N PRO A 101 -8.00 -4.65 -2.24
CA PRO A 101 -8.60 -4.48 -0.92
C PRO A 101 -8.88 -3.00 -0.63
N ALA A 102 -9.90 -2.72 0.17
CA ALA A 102 -10.21 -1.37 0.61
C ALA A 102 -9.06 -0.81 1.46
N GLU A 103 -8.55 0.34 1.08
CA GLU A 103 -7.49 1.01 1.81
C GLU A 103 -8.05 1.64 3.10
N PRO A 104 -7.41 1.44 4.26
CA PRO A 104 -7.83 2.07 5.51
C PRO A 104 -7.65 3.60 5.46
N PRO A 105 -8.40 4.35 6.29
CA PRO A 105 -8.14 5.78 6.46
C PRO A 105 -6.74 6.03 7.02
N THR A 106 -6.09 7.10 6.55
CA THR A 106 -4.86 7.61 7.14
C THR A 106 -5.18 8.19 8.53
N PRO A 107 -4.57 7.71 9.62
CA PRO A 107 -4.79 8.29 10.93
C PRO A 107 -4.12 9.66 11.03
N VAL A 108 -4.75 10.56 11.78
CA VAL A 108 -4.14 11.80 12.25
C VAL A 108 -3.26 11.44 13.45
N ILE A 109 -1.98 11.81 13.38
CA ILE A 109 -1.02 11.67 14.47
C ILE A 109 -0.66 13.09 14.92
N VAL A 110 -0.93 13.43 16.17
CA VAL A 110 -0.85 14.82 16.67
C VAL A 110 0.58 15.35 16.60
N ALA A 111 1.57 14.51 16.93
CA ALA A 111 2.99 14.86 16.93
C ALA A 111 3.64 14.83 15.53
N ALA A 112 2.94 14.32 14.52
CA ALA A 112 3.42 14.22 13.15
C ALA A 112 2.25 14.52 12.18
N PRO A 113 1.77 15.77 12.15
CA PRO A 113 0.79 16.16 11.16
C PRO A 113 1.44 15.93 9.79
N GLU A 114 0.89 15.04 8.98
CA GLU A 114 1.19 15.13 7.54
C GLU A 114 0.73 16.55 7.18
N GLU A 115 1.60 17.37 6.61
CA GLU A 115 1.18 18.64 6.01
C GLU A 115 -0.08 18.34 5.23
N PHE A 116 -1.19 18.88 5.70
CA PHE A 116 -2.47 18.80 5.03
C PHE A 116 -2.22 19.49 3.69
N GLY A 117 -1.98 18.68 2.65
CA GLY A 117 -1.63 19.17 1.32
C GLY A 117 -2.66 20.21 0.90
N ALA A 118 -2.13 21.37 0.51
CA ALA A 118 -2.86 22.54 0.10
C ALA A 118 -4.07 22.22 -0.80
N VAL A 119 -5.10 23.04 -0.61
CA VAL A 119 -6.26 23.28 -1.47
C VAL A 119 -5.92 23.21 -2.95
#